data_AF-A0AAW9HKF9-F1
#
_entry.id   AF-A0AAW9HKF9-F1
#
_cell.length_a   1.000
_cell.length_b   1.000
_cell.length_c   1.000
_cell.angle_alpha   90.00
_cell.angle_beta   90.00
_cell.angle_gamma   90.00
#
_symmetry.space_group_name_H-M   'P 1'
#
loop_
_entity.id
_entity.type
_entity.pdbx_description
1 polymer ?
#
loop_
_entity_poly.entity_id
_entity_poly.type
_entity_poly.pdbx_seq_one_letter_code
_entity_poly.pdbx_strand_id
1 'polypeptide(L)'
;MGKYRALLRLARRIGPAIVFVITRYGPQLRALIRENPQIASKLQDRMHQLAGKKPNERDAHSLSGRIEILKEHVTYLYASANTADIAEKAAAWRAELDSIERAIPVLDAMARAQRLTERRRLSKRIDVLSQQILSASLSDYIEDAIIDDDGSAS
;
A
#
# COMPACT_ATOMS: atom_id res chain seq x y z
N MET A 1 -11.21 -12.76 18.55
CA MET A 1 -11.37 -13.07 17.11
C MET A 1 -11.73 -11.88 16.19
N GLY A 2 -11.94 -10.65 16.70
CA GLY A 2 -12.34 -9.48 15.88
C GLY A 2 -11.23 -8.71 15.14
N LYS A 3 -9.96 -8.85 15.56
CA LYS A 3 -8.83 -8.02 15.08
C LYS A 3 -8.29 -8.45 13.71
N TYR A 4 -8.27 -9.74 13.43
CA TYR A 4 -7.90 -10.30 12.11
C TYR A 4 -8.87 -9.91 10.99
N ARG A 5 -10.14 -9.61 11.32
CA ARG A 5 -11.16 -9.19 10.35
C ARG A 5 -10.95 -7.77 9.82
N ALA A 6 -10.30 -6.88 10.58
CA ALA A 6 -10.02 -5.51 10.15
C ALA A 6 -8.88 -5.49 9.12
N LEU A 7 -7.81 -6.24 9.40
CA LEU A 7 -6.70 -6.48 8.47
C LEU A 7 -7.17 -7.19 7.20
N LEU A 8 -8.04 -8.21 7.32
CA LEU A 8 -8.64 -8.87 6.15
C LEU A 8 -9.56 -7.97 5.33
N ARG A 9 -10.24 -7.00 5.96
CA ARG A 9 -11.06 -6.01 5.24
C ARG A 9 -10.20 -4.99 4.49
N LEU A 10 -9.08 -4.58 5.07
CA LEU A 10 -8.09 -3.73 4.39
C LEU A 10 -7.43 -4.50 3.22
N ALA A 11 -7.08 -5.77 3.44
CA ALA A 11 -6.60 -6.69 2.41
C ALA A 11 -7.58 -6.85 1.25
N ARG A 12 -8.88 -7.04 1.53
CA ARG A 12 -9.92 -7.11 0.49
C ARG A 12 -10.04 -5.83 -0.31
N ARG A 13 -9.82 -4.68 0.32
CA ARG A 13 -10.05 -3.34 -0.24
C ARG A 13 -8.91 -2.87 -1.14
N ILE A 14 -7.68 -3.25 -0.82
CA ILE A 14 -6.46 -2.87 -1.56
C ILE A 14 -6.11 -3.92 -2.63
N GLY A 15 -6.50 -5.19 -2.41
CA GLY A 15 -6.33 -6.30 -3.35
C GLY A 15 -5.51 -7.46 -2.77
N PRO A 16 -5.44 -8.61 -3.48
CA PRO A 16 -4.75 -9.83 -3.02
C PRO A 16 -3.26 -9.63 -2.72
N ALA A 17 -2.65 -8.55 -3.24
CA ALA A 17 -1.26 -8.15 -2.99
C ALA A 17 -0.88 -8.04 -1.51
N ILE A 18 -1.82 -7.65 -0.63
CA ILE A 18 -1.56 -7.56 0.82
C ILE A 18 -1.17 -8.90 1.43
N VAL A 19 -1.70 -10.01 0.92
CA VAL A 19 -1.40 -11.35 1.45
C VAL A 19 0.09 -11.66 1.30
N PHE A 20 0.70 -11.28 0.17
CA PHE A 20 2.11 -11.54 -0.12
C PHE A 20 3.05 -10.71 0.76
N VAL A 21 2.64 -9.50 1.09
CA VAL A 21 3.42 -8.62 1.97
C VAL A 21 3.34 -9.11 3.42
N ILE A 22 2.15 -9.50 3.88
CA ILE A 22 1.97 -10.09 5.22
C ILE A 22 2.77 -11.39 5.37
N THR A 23 2.84 -12.25 4.35
CA THR A 23 3.62 -13.50 4.44
C THR A 23 5.12 -13.24 4.43
N ARG A 24 5.60 -12.29 3.62
CA ARG A 24 7.03 -11.95 3.53
C ARG A 24 7.56 -11.24 4.78
N TYR A 25 6.83 -10.25 5.29
CA TYR A 25 7.26 -9.42 6.40
C TYR A 25 6.67 -9.85 7.75
N GLY A 26 5.69 -10.75 7.76
CA GLY A 26 5.01 -11.23 8.96
C GLY A 26 5.93 -11.79 10.06
N PRO A 27 6.95 -12.62 9.73
CA PRO A 27 7.89 -13.12 10.72
C PRO A 27 8.71 -12.00 11.39
N GLN A 28 9.21 -11.03 10.62
CA GLN A 28 10.00 -9.90 11.11
C GLN A 28 9.15 -8.96 11.98
N LEU A 29 7.94 -8.63 11.51
CA LEU A 29 6.97 -7.85 12.29
C LEU A 29 6.61 -8.55 13.61
N ARG A 30 6.51 -9.89 13.61
CA ARG A 30 6.19 -10.66 14.82
C ARG A 30 7.37 -10.70 15.82
N ALA A 31 8.61 -10.63 15.34
CA ALA A 31 9.79 -10.49 16.19
C ALA A 31 9.82 -9.09 16.85
N LEU A 32 9.74 -8.03 16.05
CA LEU A 32 9.69 -6.64 16.52
C LEU A 32 8.57 -6.38 17.53
N ILE A 33 7.35 -6.87 17.28
CA ILE A 33 6.23 -6.71 18.21
C ILE A 33 6.44 -7.47 19.53
N ARG A 34 7.17 -8.59 19.49
CA ARG A 34 7.49 -9.36 20.70
C ARG A 34 8.54 -8.65 21.53
N GLU A 35 9.55 -8.07 20.88
CA GLU A 35 10.63 -7.33 21.50
C GLU A 35 10.13 -5.99 22.06
N ASN A 36 9.27 -5.29 21.31
CA ASN A 36 8.68 -4.04 21.74
C ASN A 36 7.17 -3.97 21.38
N PRO A 37 6.27 -4.27 22.33
CA PRO A 37 4.83 -4.33 22.06
C PRO A 37 4.23 -2.96 21.69
N GLN A 38 4.92 -1.84 21.95
CA GLN A 38 4.48 -0.50 21.56
C GLN A 38 4.59 -0.26 20.05
N ILE A 39 5.43 -1.03 19.35
CA ILE A 39 5.55 -1.02 17.88
C ILE A 39 4.23 -1.44 17.23
N ALA A 40 3.46 -2.34 17.87
CA ALA A 40 2.18 -2.78 17.33
C ALA A 40 1.16 -1.63 17.25
N SER A 41 1.10 -0.77 18.28
CA SER A 41 0.21 0.40 18.29
C SER A 41 0.66 1.46 17.29
N LYS A 42 1.96 1.77 17.22
CA LYS A 42 2.50 2.72 16.22
C LYS A 42 2.24 2.25 14.78
N LEU A 43 2.43 0.96 14.51
CA LEU A 43 2.11 0.35 13.21
C LEU A 43 0.61 0.43 12.91
N GLN A 44 -0.24 0.16 13.90
CA GLN A 44 -1.69 0.26 13.74
C GLN A 44 -2.13 1.69 13.43
N ASP A 45 -1.56 2.69 14.10
CA ASP A 45 -1.86 4.09 13.86
C ASP A 45 -1.40 4.54 12.47
N ARG A 46 -0.19 4.13 12.05
CA ARG A 46 0.32 4.40 10.70
C ARG A 46 -0.54 3.73 9.63
N MET A 47 -0.98 2.50 9.85
CA MET A 47 -1.92 1.81 8.96
C MET A 47 -3.30 2.48 8.92
N HIS A 48 -3.77 3.05 10.04
CA HIS A 48 -5.01 3.81 10.09
C HIS A 48 -4.92 5.14 9.35
N GLN A 49 -3.79 5.85 9.45
CA GLN A 49 -3.52 7.05 8.67
C GLN A 49 -3.47 6.74 7.17
N LEU A 50 -2.84 5.62 6.81
CA LEU A 50 -2.79 5.15 5.44
C LEU A 50 -4.16 4.69 4.94
N ALA A 51 -5.05 4.16 5.77
CA ALA A 51 -6.36 3.70 5.30
C ALA A 51 -7.27 4.81 4.72
N GLY A 52 -6.93 6.09 4.90
CA GLY A 52 -7.63 7.24 4.28
C GLY A 52 -9.10 7.39 4.70
N LYS A 53 -9.80 8.38 4.13
CA LYS A 53 -11.26 8.52 4.32
C LYS A 53 -11.95 7.34 3.63
N LYS A 54 -12.86 6.64 4.33
CA LYS A 54 -13.62 5.49 3.79
C LYS A 54 -14.28 5.86 2.46
N PRO A 55 -13.82 5.35 1.30
CA PRO A 55 -14.61 5.43 0.08
C PRO A 55 -15.89 4.63 0.28
N ASN A 56 -16.88 4.73 -0.59
CA ASN A 56 -17.93 3.73 -0.60
C ASN A 56 -17.30 2.35 -0.96
N GLU A 57 -17.78 1.22 -0.43
CA GLU A 57 -17.13 -0.10 -0.68
C GLU A 57 -17.00 -0.39 -2.18
N ARG A 58 -18.00 0.01 -2.96
CA ARG A 58 -18.03 -0.13 -4.42
C ARG A 58 -16.90 0.65 -5.12
N ASP A 59 -16.63 1.87 -4.66
CA ASP A 59 -15.63 2.76 -5.27
C ASP A 59 -14.21 2.30 -4.95
N ALA A 60 -14.00 1.78 -3.74
CA ALA A 60 -12.70 1.24 -3.32
C ALA A 60 -12.27 -0.01 -4.13
N HIS A 61 -13.22 -0.74 -4.72
CA HIS A 61 -12.91 -1.88 -5.59
C HIS A 61 -12.78 -1.50 -7.08
N SER A 62 -13.10 -0.26 -7.45
CA SER A 62 -12.91 0.23 -8.81
C SER A 62 -11.42 0.48 -9.10
N LEU A 63 -11.02 0.50 -10.38
CA LEU A 63 -9.65 0.85 -10.74
C LEU A 63 -9.29 2.26 -10.25
N SER A 64 -10.17 3.23 -10.45
CA SER A 64 -9.97 4.62 -10.05
C SER A 64 -9.82 4.78 -8.54
N GLY A 65 -10.71 4.17 -7.75
CA GLY A 65 -10.61 4.27 -6.28
C GLY A 65 -9.37 3.57 -5.72
N ARG A 66 -8.92 2.46 -6.33
CA ARG A 66 -7.66 1.82 -5.95
C ARG A 66 -6.45 2.70 -6.26
N ILE A 67 -6.47 3.36 -7.42
CA ILE A 67 -5.41 4.30 -7.83
C ILE A 67 -5.36 5.49 -6.88
N GLU A 68 -6.50 6.07 -6.53
CA GLU A 68 -6.61 7.20 -5.60
C GLU A 68 -6.00 6.88 -4.23
N ILE A 69 -6.35 5.72 -3.65
CA ILE A 69 -5.76 5.26 -2.38
C ILE A 69 -4.23 5.12 -2.49
N LEU A 70 -3.73 4.46 -3.55
CA LEU A 70 -2.29 4.28 -3.72
C LEU A 70 -1.57 5.61 -3.95
N LYS A 71 -2.22 6.55 -4.64
CA LYS A 71 -1.73 7.91 -4.87
C LYS A 71 -1.56 8.68 -3.57
N GLU A 72 -2.51 8.56 -2.63
CA GLU A 72 -2.38 9.12 -1.28
C GLU A 72 -1.21 8.49 -0.52
N HIS A 73 -1.07 7.15 -0.58
CA HIS A 73 0.03 6.44 0.10
C HIS A 73 1.39 6.85 -0.42
N VAL A 74 1.52 6.97 -1.73
CA VAL A 74 2.77 7.39 -2.38
C VAL A 74 3.11 8.83 -2.00
N THR A 75 2.12 9.73 -1.91
CA THR A 75 2.36 11.11 -1.43
C THR A 75 2.87 11.11 0.01
N TYR A 76 2.28 10.29 0.90
CA TYR A 76 2.75 10.17 2.28
C TYR A 76 4.19 9.63 2.33
N LEU A 77 4.46 8.54 1.61
CA LEU A 77 5.79 7.91 1.56
C LEU A 77 6.86 8.86 1.00
N TYR A 78 6.52 9.66 -0.01
CA TYR A 78 7.40 10.69 -0.53
C TYR A 78 7.69 11.77 0.52
N ALA A 79 6.66 12.25 1.24
CA ALA A 79 6.80 13.27 2.26
C ALA A 79 7.57 12.78 3.50
N SER A 80 7.50 11.48 3.80
CA SER A 80 8.21 10.84 4.91
C SER A 80 9.53 10.18 4.49
N ALA A 81 9.98 10.37 3.25
CA ALA A 81 11.17 9.68 2.74
C ALA A 81 12.44 10.18 3.45
N ASN A 82 13.09 9.28 4.19
CA ASN A 82 14.37 9.58 4.85
C ASN A 82 15.57 9.48 3.88
N THR A 83 15.38 8.88 2.69
CA THR A 83 16.42 8.71 1.67
C THR A 83 15.96 9.14 0.28
N ALA A 84 16.92 9.56 -0.55
CA ALA A 84 16.65 9.97 -1.93
C ALA A 84 16.10 8.83 -2.80
N ASP A 85 16.51 7.58 -2.54
CA ASP A 85 16.02 6.40 -3.26
C ASP A 85 14.52 6.15 -3.03
N ILE A 86 14.04 6.31 -1.78
CA ILE A 86 12.61 6.19 -1.48
C ILE A 86 11.81 7.31 -2.14
N ALA A 87 12.34 8.54 -2.14
CA ALA A 87 11.71 9.67 -2.81
C ALA A 87 11.60 9.45 -4.33
N GLU A 88 12.65 8.94 -4.97
CA GLU A 88 12.65 8.64 -6.41
C GLU A 88 11.66 7.53 -6.76
N LYS A 89 11.64 6.44 -5.99
CA LYS A 89 10.66 5.34 -6.15
C LYS A 89 9.23 5.83 -6.01
N ALA A 90 8.96 6.65 -4.99
CA ALA A 90 7.64 7.23 -4.79
C ALA A 90 7.23 8.13 -5.96
N ALA A 91 8.12 8.98 -6.48
CA ALA A 91 7.84 9.78 -7.67
C ALA A 91 7.54 8.91 -8.91
N ALA A 92 8.29 7.83 -9.12
CA ALA A 92 8.07 6.89 -10.21
C ALA A 92 6.71 6.18 -10.11
N TRP A 93 6.36 5.67 -8.92
CA TRP A 93 5.04 5.05 -8.69
C TRP A 93 3.91 6.05 -8.91
N ARG A 94 4.09 7.31 -8.49
CA ARG A 94 3.10 8.35 -8.71
C ARG A 94 2.83 8.56 -10.19
N ALA A 95 3.89 8.74 -10.99
CA ALA A 95 3.79 8.92 -12.43
C ALA A 95 3.09 7.73 -13.11
N GLU A 96 3.38 6.51 -12.65
CA GLU A 96 2.75 5.32 -13.20
C GLU A 96 1.26 5.23 -12.85
N LEU A 97 0.88 5.53 -11.61
CA LEU A 97 -0.52 5.60 -11.19
C LEU A 97 -1.30 6.67 -11.97
N ASP A 98 -0.70 7.83 -12.22
CA ASP A 98 -1.27 8.89 -13.07
C ASP A 98 -1.45 8.40 -14.52
N SER A 99 -0.49 7.64 -15.06
CA SER A 99 -0.61 7.06 -16.40
C SER A 99 -1.75 6.04 -16.49
N ILE A 100 -1.91 5.18 -15.48
CA ILE A 100 -3.00 4.19 -15.45
C ILE A 100 -4.36 4.90 -15.36
N GLU A 101 -4.47 5.93 -14.52
CA GLU A 101 -5.71 6.71 -14.37
C GLU A 101 -6.14 7.33 -15.70
N ARG A 102 -5.21 7.94 -16.44
CA ARG A 102 -5.48 8.52 -17.77
C ARG A 102 -5.90 7.48 -18.81
N ALA A 103 -5.50 6.22 -18.65
CA ALA A 103 -5.89 5.14 -19.53
C ALA A 103 -7.34 4.64 -19.28
N ILE A 104 -7.91 4.87 -18.09
CA ILE A 104 -9.24 4.35 -17.74
C ILE A 104 -10.34 4.84 -18.70
N PRO A 105 -10.47 6.15 -19.00
CA PRO A 105 -11.50 6.63 -19.94
C PRO A 105 -11.32 6.07 -21.36
N VAL A 106 -10.09 5.78 -21.77
CA VAL A 106 -9.78 5.22 -23.10
C VAL A 106 -10.37 3.81 -23.24
N LEU A 107 -10.48 3.06 -22.15
CA LEU A 107 -11.12 1.74 -22.16
C LEU A 107 -12.58 1.79 -22.62
N ASP A 108 -13.28 2.91 -22.37
CA ASP A 108 -14.68 3.05 -22.73
C ASP A 108 -14.92 3.24 -24.24
N ALA A 109 -13.89 3.65 -24.97
CA ALA A 109 -13.90 3.69 -26.43
C ALA A 109 -13.62 2.33 -27.08
N MET A 110 -13.15 1.33 -26.31
CA MET A 110 -12.79 0.02 -26.85
C MET A 110 -14.00 -0.91 -27.01
N ALA A 111 -13.88 -1.84 -27.97
CA ALA A 111 -14.78 -2.98 -28.10
C ALA A 111 -14.80 -3.81 -26.81
N ARG A 112 -15.95 -4.40 -26.47
CA ARG A 112 -16.19 -5.08 -25.18
C ARG A 112 -15.11 -6.11 -24.83
N ALA A 113 -14.70 -6.94 -25.79
CA ALA A 113 -13.69 -7.98 -25.55
C ALA A 113 -12.32 -7.38 -25.18
N GLN A 114 -11.87 -6.37 -25.93
CA GLN A 114 -10.61 -5.68 -25.68
C GLN A 114 -10.65 -4.91 -24.35
N ARG A 115 -11.75 -4.21 -24.07
CA ARG A 115 -11.98 -3.50 -22.80
C ARG A 115 -11.79 -4.41 -21.59
N LEU A 116 -12.36 -5.62 -21.62
CA LEU A 116 -12.25 -6.58 -20.52
C LEU A 116 -10.82 -7.07 -20.32
N THR A 117 -10.08 -7.32 -21.41
CA THR A 117 -8.67 -7.74 -21.36
C THR A 117 -7.79 -6.64 -20.78
N GLU A 118 -7.90 -5.41 -21.29
CA GLU A 118 -7.11 -4.28 -20.80
C GLU A 118 -7.46 -3.91 -19.37
N ARG A 119 -8.75 -3.94 -18.98
CA ARG A 119 -9.17 -3.73 -17.59
C ARG A 119 -8.52 -4.73 -16.63
N ARG A 120 -8.42 -6.01 -17.03
CA ARG A 120 -7.72 -7.04 -16.23
C ARG A 120 -6.23 -6.78 -16.15
N ARG A 121 -5.61 -6.34 -17.25
CA ARG A 121 -4.19 -5.96 -17.29
C ARG A 121 -3.89 -4.81 -16.34
N LEU A 122 -4.66 -3.72 -16.40
CA LEU A 122 -4.51 -2.58 -15.49
C LEU A 122 -4.72 -3.00 -14.03
N SER A 123 -5.73 -3.82 -13.75
CA SER A 123 -5.95 -4.35 -12.40
C SER A 123 -4.73 -5.08 -11.85
N LYS A 124 -4.12 -5.97 -12.65
CA LYS A 124 -2.90 -6.69 -12.25
C LYS A 124 -1.72 -5.75 -12.03
N ARG A 125 -1.60 -4.69 -12.84
CA ARG A 125 -0.52 -3.72 -12.66
C ARG A 125 -0.70 -2.93 -11.36
N ILE A 126 -1.93 -2.52 -11.04
CA ILE A 126 -2.26 -1.91 -9.74
C ILE A 126 -1.94 -2.86 -8.59
N ASP A 127 -2.22 -4.18 -8.72
CA ASP A 127 -1.84 -5.16 -7.70
C ASP A 127 -0.32 -5.18 -7.46
N VAL A 128 0.48 -5.15 -8.53
CA VAL A 128 1.95 -5.12 -8.44
C VAL A 128 2.45 -3.83 -7.80
N LEU A 129 1.92 -2.67 -8.21
CA LEU A 129 2.27 -1.38 -7.62
C LEU A 129 1.91 -1.33 -6.13
N SER A 130 0.72 -1.81 -5.77
CA SER A 130 0.28 -1.92 -4.38
C SER A 130 1.25 -2.76 -3.54
N GLN A 131 1.72 -3.89 -4.08
CA GLN A 131 2.71 -4.71 -3.40
C GLN A 131 4.03 -3.96 -3.19
N GLN A 132 4.54 -3.28 -4.23
CA GLN A 132 5.80 -2.54 -4.17
C GLN A 132 5.75 -1.40 -3.15
N ILE A 133 4.70 -0.58 -3.21
CA ILE A 133 4.49 0.56 -2.30
C ILE A 133 4.42 0.07 -0.86
N LEU A 134 3.59 -0.93 -0.58
CA LEU A 134 3.44 -1.43 0.80
C LEU A 134 4.72 -2.11 1.32
N SER A 135 5.43 -2.83 0.45
CA SER A 135 6.73 -3.44 0.79
C SER A 135 7.75 -2.38 1.19
N ALA A 136 7.84 -1.29 0.43
CA ALA A 136 8.76 -0.19 0.75
C ALA A 136 8.37 0.52 2.05
N SER A 137 7.07 0.80 2.24
CA SER A 137 6.58 1.43 3.48
C SER A 137 6.83 0.59 4.73
N LEU A 138 6.77 -0.74 4.62
CA LEU A 138 7.08 -1.64 5.75
C LEU A 138 8.58 -1.79 5.99
N SER A 139 9.38 -1.88 4.93
CA SER A 139 10.84 -1.89 5.06
C SER A 139 11.34 -0.63 5.76
N ASP A 140 10.89 0.54 5.30
CA ASP A 140 11.20 1.85 5.90
C ASP A 140 10.80 1.91 7.38
N TYR A 141 9.58 1.46 7.72
CA TYR A 141 9.14 1.39 9.12
C TYR A 141 9.95 0.43 9.98
N ILE A 142 10.35 -0.73 9.45
CA ILE A 142 11.17 -1.70 10.18
C ILE A 142 12.54 -1.12 10.44
N GLU A 143 13.16 -0.49 9.45
CA GLU A 143 14.46 0.17 9.58
C GLU A 143 14.40 1.30 10.63
N ASP A 144 13.39 2.19 10.53
CA ASP A 144 13.18 3.26 11.52
C ASP A 144 12.97 2.70 12.94
N ALA A 145 12.15 1.65 13.09
CA ALA A 145 11.85 1.06 14.39
C ALA A 145 13.06 0.37 15.04
N ILE A 146 13.96 -0.20 14.25
CA ILE A 146 15.23 -0.77 14.73
C ILE A 146 16.15 0.35 15.22
N ILE A 147 16.26 1.44 14.45
CA ILE A 147 17.13 2.58 14.78
C ILE A 147 16.65 3.31 16.05
N ASP A 148 15.33 3.50 16.21
CA ASP A 148 14.74 4.12 17.41
C ASP A 148 14.98 3.29 18.70
N ASP A 149 14.98 1.95 18.60
CA ASP A 149 15.22 1.06 19.75
C ASP A 149 16.69 1.13 20.22
N ASP A 150 17.64 1.09 19.29
CA ASP A 150 19.07 1.23 19.57
C ASP A 150 19.43 2.62 20.16
N GLY A 151 18.70 3.67 19.76
CA GLY A 151 18.88 5.03 20.26
C GLY A 151 18.36 5.27 21.69
N SER A 152 17.53 4.36 22.22
CA SER A 152 16.93 4.47 23.56
C SER A 152 17.80 3.87 24.68
N ALA A 153 18.94 3.26 24.33
CA ALA A 153 19.84 2.55 25.24
C ALA A 153 21.06 3.38 25.70
N SER A 154 21.07 4.71 25.51
CA SER A 154 22.15 5.62 25.94
C SER A 154 21.78 6.46 27.16
#